data_AF-A0A6G1RJG9-F1
#
_entry.id   AF-A0A6G1RJG9-F1
#
_cell.length_a   1.000
_cell.length_b   1.000
_cell.length_c   1.000
_cell.angle_alpha   90.00
_cell.angle_beta   90.00
_cell.angle_gamma   90.00
#
_symmetry.space_group_name_H-M   'P 1'
#
loop_
_entity.id
_entity.type
_entity.pdbx_description
1 polymer ?
#
loop_
_entity_poly.entity_id
_entity_poly.type
_entity_poly.pdbx_seq_one_letter_code
_entity_poly.pdbx_strand_id
1 'polypeptide(L)'
;AARCSAGADVSCGGPAGKMAPSHVLKCCQKVLAWVPVVFIALVVAWSYYAYVVELCVFTISSTAEKVVYLVVFHLSFFMFVWSYWKTIFTSPASPSNEFCLSKADKEQYEKEERPESQQEILRKAAKDLPIYTTTASRAIRYCDRCQLIKPDRCHHCSACDM
;
A
#
# COMPACT_ATOMS: atom_id res chain seq x y z
N ALA A 1 -4.06 18.61 6.27
CA ALA A 1 -5.15 17.91 5.57
C ALA A 1 -4.69 17.57 4.15
N ALA A 2 -4.03 16.43 3.96
CA ALA A 2 -3.65 15.98 2.63
C ALA A 2 -4.87 15.29 2.01
N ARG A 3 -5.38 15.85 0.91
CA ARG A 3 -6.52 15.32 0.17
C ARG A 3 -6.21 13.91 -0.32
N CYS A 4 -7.07 12.97 0.04
CA CYS A 4 -7.26 11.73 -0.70
C CYS A 4 -7.86 12.09 -2.07
N SER A 5 -7.01 12.40 -3.04
CA SER A 5 -7.42 12.44 -4.43
C SER A 5 -7.66 11.00 -4.88
N ALA A 6 -8.89 10.69 -5.29
CA ALA A 6 -9.26 9.40 -5.84
C ALA A 6 -8.28 9.02 -6.97
N GLY A 7 -7.52 7.94 -6.74
CA GLY A 7 -6.43 7.52 -7.61
C GLY A 7 -6.95 7.07 -8.97
N ALA A 8 -6.66 7.84 -10.01
CA ALA A 8 -6.41 7.28 -11.32
C ALA A 8 -5.14 6.41 -11.19
N ASP A 9 -5.19 5.18 -11.66
CA ASP A 9 -4.01 4.31 -11.72
C ASP A 9 -2.99 4.98 -12.65
N VAL A 10 -1.92 5.54 -12.07
CA VAL A 10 -0.88 6.28 -12.79
C VAL A 10 0.06 5.25 -13.41
N SER A 11 -0.32 4.74 -14.59
CA SER A 11 0.52 3.86 -15.40
C SER A 11 1.41 4.72 -16.31
N CYS A 12 2.59 5.09 -15.80
CA CYS A 12 3.56 5.88 -16.56
C CYS A 12 4.50 5.05 -17.45
N GLY A 13 4.31 3.73 -17.47
CA GLY A 13 5.10 2.81 -18.26
C GLY A 13 4.26 1.68 -18.85
N GLY A 14 4.34 1.50 -20.17
CA GLY A 14 4.06 0.23 -20.82
C GLY A 14 5.10 -0.85 -20.45
N PRO A 15 4.86 -2.13 -20.76
CA PRO A 15 5.58 -3.25 -20.18
C PRO A 15 7.06 -3.26 -20.62
N ALA A 16 7.95 -2.75 -19.77
CA ALA A 16 9.38 -2.97 -19.92
C ALA A 16 9.69 -4.43 -19.53
N GLY A 17 9.97 -5.23 -20.55
CA GLY A 17 10.10 -6.68 -20.46
C GLY A 17 11.09 -7.16 -19.40
N LYS A 18 10.58 -7.80 -18.36
CA LYS A 18 11.27 -8.82 -17.58
C LYS A 18 10.28 -9.97 -17.36
N MET A 19 10.73 -11.18 -17.72
CA MET A 19 9.98 -12.44 -17.79
C MET A 19 8.69 -12.46 -16.95
N ALA A 20 7.54 -12.50 -17.61
CA ALA A 20 6.26 -12.67 -16.94
C ALA A 20 6.28 -14.02 -16.19
N PRO A 21 6.06 -14.05 -14.86
CA PRO A 21 5.61 -15.27 -14.21
C PRO A 21 4.31 -15.70 -14.89
N SER A 22 4.14 -17.00 -15.14
CA SER A 22 2.89 -17.53 -15.69
C SER A 22 1.71 -16.95 -14.90
N HIS A 23 0.63 -16.56 -15.59
CA HIS A 23 -0.57 -15.96 -14.99
C HIS A 23 -1.07 -16.76 -13.76
N VAL A 24 -0.85 -18.07 -13.78
CA VAL A 24 -1.10 -19.03 -12.69
C VAL A 24 -0.31 -18.68 -11.41
N LEU A 25 0.99 -18.37 -11.52
CA LEU A 25 1.84 -18.05 -10.36
C LEU A 25 1.40 -16.76 -9.66
N LYS A 26 1.01 -15.72 -10.44
CA LYS A 26 0.47 -14.47 -9.90
C LYS A 26 -0.89 -14.69 -9.21
N CYS A 27 -1.72 -15.58 -9.75
CA CYS A 27 -2.99 -15.95 -9.13
C CYS A 27 -2.78 -16.68 -7.80
N CYS A 28 -1.91 -17.69 -7.77
CA CYS A 28 -1.55 -18.41 -6.55
C CYS A 28 -0.99 -17.46 -5.47
N GLN A 29 -0.12 -16.52 -5.84
CA GLN A 29 0.44 -15.54 -4.91
C GLN A 29 -0.63 -14.62 -4.31
N LYS A 30 -1.63 -14.19 -5.11
CA LYS A 30 -2.76 -13.41 -4.59
C LYS A 30 -3.60 -14.21 -3.60
N VAL A 31 -3.88 -15.49 -3.87
CA VAL A 31 -4.63 -16.35 -2.95
C VAL A 31 -3.87 -16.57 -1.65
N LEU A 32 -2.57 -16.87 -1.73
CA LEU A 32 -1.73 -17.05 -0.53
C LEU A 32 -1.62 -15.76 0.31
N ALA A 33 -1.66 -14.59 -0.32
CA ALA A 33 -1.68 -13.31 0.39
C ALA A 33 -2.94 -13.08 1.24
N TRP A 34 -4.04 -13.78 0.95
CA TRP A 34 -5.27 -13.72 1.77
C TRP A 34 -5.26 -14.66 2.99
N VAL A 35 -4.33 -15.62 3.05
CA VAL A 35 -4.26 -16.58 4.16
C VAL A 35 -4.11 -15.88 5.53
N PRO A 36 -3.22 -14.89 5.72
CA PRO A 36 -3.11 -14.18 6.99
C PRO A 36 -4.41 -13.41 7.35
N VAL A 37 -5.09 -12.84 6.36
CA VAL A 37 -6.34 -12.09 6.58
C VAL A 37 -7.45 -13.01 7.06
N VAL A 38 -7.64 -14.14 6.39
CA VAL A 38 -8.62 -15.16 6.78
C VAL A 38 -8.32 -15.72 8.16
N PHE A 39 -7.05 -15.99 8.46
CA PHE A 39 -6.65 -16.48 9.78
C PHE A 39 -7.03 -15.52 10.91
N ILE A 40 -6.71 -14.22 10.76
CA ILE A 40 -7.08 -13.21 11.75
C ILE A 40 -8.61 -13.09 11.87
N ALA A 41 -9.34 -13.11 10.75
CA ALA A 41 -10.80 -13.06 10.77
C ALA A 41 -11.42 -14.25 11.55
N LEU A 42 -10.86 -15.46 11.39
CA LEU A 42 -11.30 -16.64 12.13
C LEU A 42 -11.04 -16.51 13.63
N VAL A 43 -9.85 -16.06 14.03
CA VAL A 43 -9.50 -15.86 15.44
C VAL A 43 -10.40 -14.80 16.08
N VAL A 44 -10.70 -13.72 15.38
CA VAL A 44 -11.58 -12.63 15.84
C VAL A 44 -13.04 -13.11 15.95
N ALA A 45 -13.53 -13.89 14.99
CA ALA A 45 -14.88 -14.45 15.06
C ALA A 45 -15.03 -15.42 16.24
N TRP A 46 -14.02 -16.28 16.45
CA TRP A 46 -14.01 -17.21 17.59
C TRP A 46 -13.92 -16.47 18.93
N SER A 47 -13.07 -15.45 19.04
CA SER A 47 -12.95 -14.68 20.29
C SER A 47 -14.23 -13.91 20.61
N TYR A 48 -14.95 -13.41 19.60
CA TYR A 48 -16.28 -12.83 19.78
C TYR A 48 -17.27 -13.84 20.34
N TYR A 49 -17.34 -15.04 19.76
CA TYR A 49 -18.20 -16.11 20.27
C TYR A 49 -17.85 -16.45 21.74
N ALA A 50 -16.57 -16.70 22.02
CA ALA A 50 -16.13 -17.06 23.37
C ALA A 50 -16.44 -15.97 24.40
N TYR A 51 -16.22 -14.70 24.06
CA TYR A 51 -16.49 -13.59 24.99
C TYR A 51 -17.98 -13.36 25.21
N VAL A 52 -18.80 -13.36 24.15
CA VAL A 52 -20.23 -13.05 24.25
C VAL A 52 -21.00 -14.22 24.84
N VAL A 53 -20.77 -15.44 24.35
CA VAL A 53 -21.57 -16.61 24.72
C VAL A 53 -21.01 -17.27 25.99
N GLU A 54 -19.76 -17.73 25.97
CA GLU A 54 -19.20 -18.49 27.10
C GLU A 54 -19.01 -17.60 28.33
N LEU A 55 -18.43 -16.40 28.16
CA LEU A 55 -18.18 -15.51 29.30
C LEU A 55 -19.43 -14.70 29.68
N CYS A 56 -19.95 -13.86 28.79
CA CYS A 56 -21.02 -12.94 29.17
C CYS A 56 -22.37 -13.64 29.39
N VAL A 57 -22.75 -14.63 28.56
CA VAL A 57 -24.04 -15.33 28.72
C VAL A 57 -23.96 -16.40 29.81
N PHE A 58 -22.99 -17.34 29.74
CA PHE A 58 -22.96 -18.51 30.63
C PHE A 58 -22.22 -18.32 31.94
N THR A 59 -21.14 -17.51 31.98
CA THR A 59 -20.31 -17.39 33.19
C THR A 59 -20.77 -16.26 34.12
N ILE A 60 -21.20 -15.12 33.57
CA ILE A 60 -21.60 -13.95 34.36
C ILE A 60 -23.08 -14.02 34.78
N SER A 61 -23.31 -14.15 36.08
CA SER A 61 -24.65 -14.21 36.67
C SER A 61 -25.31 -12.83 36.83
N SER A 62 -24.54 -11.79 37.13
CA SER A 62 -25.07 -10.43 37.35
C SER A 62 -25.50 -9.79 36.03
N THR A 63 -26.77 -9.36 35.95
CA THR A 63 -27.32 -8.74 34.73
C THR A 63 -26.68 -7.38 34.46
N ALA A 64 -26.43 -6.57 35.49
CA ALA A 64 -25.83 -5.25 35.32
C ALA A 64 -24.39 -5.33 34.78
N GLU A 65 -23.58 -6.22 35.34
CA GLU A 65 -22.19 -6.46 34.90
C GLU A 65 -22.15 -6.97 33.46
N LYS A 66 -23.04 -7.92 33.12
CA LYS A 66 -23.21 -8.45 31.77
C LYS A 66 -23.48 -7.35 30.75
N VAL A 67 -24.43 -6.46 31.05
CA VAL A 67 -24.78 -5.35 30.16
C VAL A 67 -23.58 -4.41 29.97
N VAL A 68 -22.88 -4.05 31.04
CA VAL A 68 -21.72 -3.15 30.96
C VAL A 68 -20.61 -3.75 30.09
N TYR A 69 -20.23 -5.01 30.33
CA TYR A 69 -19.21 -5.67 29.52
C TYR A 69 -19.62 -5.85 28.07
N LEU A 70 -20.87 -6.25 27.80
CA LEU A 70 -21.36 -6.39 26.43
C LEU A 70 -21.31 -5.05 25.69
N VAL A 71 -21.74 -3.95 26.31
CA VAL A 71 -21.72 -2.63 25.66
C VAL A 71 -20.29 -2.20 25.33
N VAL A 72 -19.38 -2.25 26.31
CA VAL A 72 -17.97 -1.85 26.11
C VAL A 72 -17.29 -2.72 25.06
N PHE A 73 -17.54 -4.04 25.10
CA PHE A 73 -16.99 -4.98 24.15
C PHE A 73 -17.49 -4.73 22.73
N HIS A 74 -18.80 -4.53 22.52
CA HIS A 74 -19.34 -4.31 21.18
C HIS A 74 -18.86 -2.98 20.56
N LEU A 75 -18.74 -1.92 21.36
CA LEU A 75 -18.16 -0.67 20.90
C LEU A 75 -16.72 -0.86 20.44
N SER A 76 -15.92 -1.56 21.24
CA SER A 76 -14.50 -1.84 20.94
C SER A 76 -14.36 -2.76 19.73
N PHE A 77 -15.18 -3.81 19.65
CA PHE A 77 -15.20 -4.79 18.56
C PHE A 77 -15.61 -4.14 17.23
N PHE A 78 -16.65 -3.30 17.25
CA PHE A 78 -17.05 -2.54 16.06
C PHE A 78 -15.92 -1.65 15.55
N MET A 79 -15.28 -0.88 16.45
CA MET A 79 -14.14 -0.03 16.08
C MET A 79 -12.96 -0.84 15.54
N PHE A 80 -12.69 -2.01 16.13
CA PHE A 80 -11.66 -2.93 15.66
C PHE A 80 -11.95 -3.45 14.25
N VAL A 81 -13.14 -4.02 14.03
CA VAL A 81 -13.54 -4.58 12.72
C VAL A 81 -13.55 -3.48 11.66
N TRP A 82 -14.09 -2.30 11.99
CA TRP A 82 -14.10 -1.16 11.10
C TRP A 82 -12.68 -0.73 10.69
N SER A 83 -11.77 -0.60 11.66
CA SER A 83 -10.38 -0.21 11.39
C SER A 83 -9.64 -1.26 10.59
N TYR A 84 -9.86 -2.55 10.90
CA TYR A 84 -9.29 -3.67 10.16
C TYR A 84 -9.77 -3.69 8.71
N TRP A 85 -11.08 -3.55 8.50
CA TRP A 85 -11.70 -3.45 7.18
C TRP A 85 -11.11 -2.28 6.38
N LYS A 86 -11.07 -1.09 6.97
CA LYS A 86 -10.48 0.09 6.33
C LYS A 86 -9.02 -0.14 5.97
N THR A 87 -8.23 -0.83 6.79
CA THR A 87 -6.81 -1.08 6.53
C THR A 87 -6.59 -2.03 5.34
N ILE A 88 -7.40 -3.08 5.22
CA ILE A 88 -7.25 -4.07 4.14
C ILE A 88 -7.76 -3.54 2.81
N PHE A 89 -8.91 -2.86 2.81
CA PHE A 89 -9.61 -2.47 1.59
C PHE A 89 -9.28 -1.04 1.12
N THR A 90 -8.50 -0.28 1.88
CA THR A 90 -8.00 1.01 1.39
C THR A 90 -6.75 0.77 0.56
N SER A 91 -6.88 0.95 -0.76
CA SER A 91 -5.74 0.92 -1.67
C SER A 91 -4.71 2.00 -1.29
N PRO A 92 -3.41 1.69 -1.35
CA PRO A 92 -2.38 2.71 -1.14
C PRO A 92 -2.43 3.75 -2.25
N ALA A 93 -2.05 4.98 -1.91
CA ALA A 93 -2.02 6.09 -2.87
C ALA A 93 -0.81 5.97 -3.81
N SER A 94 -1.07 6.16 -5.11
CA SER A 94 -0.04 6.30 -6.14
C SER A 94 0.37 7.78 -6.32
N PRO A 95 1.61 8.05 -6.76
CA PRO A 95 2.04 9.40 -7.10
C PRO A 95 1.25 9.96 -8.29
N SER A 96 1.15 11.29 -8.41
CA SER A 96 0.50 11.93 -9.57
C SER A 96 1.33 11.76 -10.84
N ASN A 97 0.69 11.87 -12.00
CA ASN A 97 1.33 11.79 -13.32
C ASN A 97 2.44 12.84 -13.54
N GLU A 98 2.48 13.91 -12.73
CA GLU A 98 3.50 14.96 -12.80
C GLU A 98 4.88 14.43 -12.43
N PHE A 99 4.96 13.41 -11.57
CA PHE A 99 6.22 12.77 -11.18
C PHE A 99 6.76 11.80 -12.24
N CYS A 100 5.99 11.55 -13.29
CA CYS A 100 6.41 10.67 -14.36
C CYS A 100 7.30 11.40 -15.35
N LEU A 101 8.31 10.71 -15.86
CA LEU A 101 9.15 11.31 -16.88
C LEU A 101 8.32 11.61 -18.13
N SER A 102 8.56 12.77 -18.73
CA SER A 102 8.05 13.06 -20.06
C SER A 102 8.58 12.02 -21.05
N LYS A 103 7.85 11.77 -22.14
CA LYS A 103 8.29 10.81 -23.17
C LYS A 103 9.68 11.16 -23.72
N ALA A 104 9.96 12.45 -23.91
CA ALA A 104 11.24 12.93 -24.39
C ALA A 104 12.39 12.66 -23.40
N ASP A 105 12.19 12.98 -22.12
CA ASP A 105 13.21 12.74 -21.09
C ASP A 105 13.44 11.23 -20.89
N LYS A 106 12.38 10.42 -21.02
CA LYS A 106 12.47 8.96 -20.91
C LYS A 106 13.33 8.36 -22.01
N GLU A 107 13.06 8.73 -23.27
CA GLU A 107 13.88 8.28 -24.40
C GLU A 107 15.35 8.73 -24.25
N GLN A 108 15.57 9.95 -23.73
CA GLN A 108 16.92 10.45 -23.48
C GLN A 108 17.62 9.64 -22.38
N TYR A 109 16.91 9.32 -21.30
CA TYR A 109 17.42 8.49 -20.20
C TYR A 109 17.77 7.07 -20.65
N GLU A 110 16.92 6.44 -21.48
CA GLU A 110 17.13 5.09 -22.01
C GLU A 110 18.30 5.01 -23.03
N LYS A 111 18.55 6.08 -23.79
CA LYS A 111 19.66 6.15 -24.75
C LYS A 111 21.03 6.36 -24.10
N GLU A 112 21.07 6.92 -22.90
CA GLU A 112 22.31 7.26 -22.23
C GLU A 112 22.83 6.09 -21.38
N GLU A 113 24.07 5.69 -21.61
CA GLU A 113 24.73 4.61 -20.87
C GLU A 113 25.45 5.10 -19.60
N ARG A 114 25.81 6.39 -19.54
CA ARG A 114 26.56 6.94 -18.40
C ARG A 114 25.64 7.30 -17.24
N PRO A 115 25.91 6.81 -16.01
CA PRO A 115 25.06 7.07 -14.85
C PRO A 115 25.04 8.55 -14.43
N GLU A 116 26.15 9.28 -14.64
CA GLU A 116 26.23 10.72 -14.36
C GLU A 116 25.26 11.52 -15.25
N SER A 117 25.27 11.24 -16.56
CA SER A 117 24.39 11.87 -17.54
C SER A 117 22.91 11.50 -17.29
N GLN A 118 22.62 10.25 -16.93
CA GLN A 118 21.28 9.84 -16.50
C GLN A 118 20.79 10.63 -15.28
N GLN A 119 21.65 10.85 -14.28
CA GLN A 119 21.33 11.66 -13.12
C GLN A 119 21.11 13.13 -13.46
N GLU A 120 21.81 13.68 -14.46
CA GLU A 120 21.59 15.05 -14.92
C GLU A 120 20.20 15.23 -15.55
N ILE A 121 19.75 14.26 -16.36
CA ILE A 121 18.39 14.24 -16.95
C ILE A 121 17.35 14.20 -15.83
N LEU A 122 17.51 13.28 -14.88
CA LEU A 122 16.60 13.17 -13.73
C LEU A 122 16.59 14.43 -12.85
N ARG A 123 17.76 15.06 -12.64
CA ARG A 123 17.87 16.34 -11.91
C ARG A 123 17.15 17.45 -12.64
N LYS A 124 17.27 17.53 -13.98
CA LYS A 124 16.57 18.54 -14.79
C LYS A 124 15.05 18.36 -14.67
N ALA A 125 14.55 17.13 -14.82
CA ALA A 125 13.13 16.84 -14.68
C ALA A 125 12.61 17.06 -13.24
N ALA A 126 13.42 16.81 -12.22
CA ALA A 126 13.04 16.99 -10.82
C ALA A 126 12.98 18.47 -10.37
N LYS A 127 13.60 19.41 -11.10
CA LYS A 127 13.63 20.83 -10.70
C LYS A 127 12.25 21.46 -10.58
N ASP A 128 11.32 21.00 -11.41
CA ASP A 128 9.95 21.51 -11.46
C ASP A 128 9.00 20.78 -10.48
N LEU A 129 9.53 19.82 -9.69
CA LEU A 129 8.78 18.99 -8.76
C LEU A 129 9.06 19.37 -7.29
N PRO A 130 8.07 19.23 -6.39
CA PRO A 130 8.24 19.52 -4.96
C PRO A 130 8.96 18.35 -4.26
N ILE A 131 10.25 18.16 -4.56
CA ILE A 131 11.10 17.09 -4.00
C ILE A 131 12.22 17.73 -3.19
N TYR A 132 12.31 17.36 -1.90
CA TYR A 132 13.33 17.88 -0.98
C TYR A 132 14.30 16.80 -0.53
N THR A 133 14.03 15.52 -0.79
CA THR A 133 14.89 14.40 -0.40
C THR A 133 15.67 13.82 -1.57
N THR A 134 16.94 13.50 -1.32
CA THR A 134 17.81 12.77 -2.25
C THR A 134 18.30 11.47 -1.61
N THR A 135 18.98 10.63 -2.37
CA THR A 135 19.75 9.53 -1.80
C THR A 135 20.92 10.04 -0.95
N ALA A 136 21.59 9.13 -0.22
CA ALA A 136 22.82 9.44 0.51
C ALA A 136 23.93 9.99 -0.42
N SER A 137 23.95 9.59 -1.69
CA SER A 137 24.86 10.09 -2.72
C SER A 137 24.41 11.38 -3.41
N ARG A 138 23.35 12.05 -2.91
CA ARG A 138 22.73 13.23 -3.55
C ARG A 138 22.23 12.98 -4.98
N ALA A 139 21.83 11.73 -5.25
CA ALA A 139 21.19 11.33 -6.49
C ALA A 139 19.67 11.50 -6.38
N ILE A 140 19.01 11.78 -7.50
CA ILE A 140 17.55 11.85 -7.59
C ILE A 140 17.01 10.42 -7.48
N ARG A 141 15.98 10.26 -6.65
CA ARG A 141 15.36 8.97 -6.39
C ARG A 141 14.46 8.61 -7.56
N TYR A 142 14.85 7.60 -8.34
CA TYR A 142 14.07 7.12 -9.50
C TYR A 142 13.60 5.67 -9.31
N CYS A 143 12.50 5.29 -9.98
CA CYS A 143 12.04 3.90 -10.07
C CYS A 143 12.05 3.44 -11.53
N ASP A 144 12.94 2.50 -11.87
CA ASP A 144 12.99 1.94 -13.24
C ASP A 144 11.79 1.04 -13.57
N ARG A 145 11.07 0.50 -12.57
CA ARG A 145 9.87 -0.30 -12.82
C ARG A 145 8.67 0.57 -13.14
N CYS A 146 8.43 1.60 -12.34
CA CYS A 146 7.30 2.51 -12.49
C CYS A 146 7.59 3.66 -13.47
N GLN A 147 8.85 3.84 -13.87
CA GLN A 147 9.33 4.89 -14.78
C GLN A 147 8.96 6.31 -14.31
N LEU A 148 9.16 6.56 -13.01
CA LEU A 148 8.81 7.82 -12.35
C LEU A 148 9.86 8.25 -11.33
N ILE A 149 9.95 9.56 -11.10
CA ILE A 149 10.76 10.16 -10.05
C ILE A 149 10.01 9.97 -8.73
N LYS A 150 10.62 9.30 -7.76
CA LYS A 150 10.00 8.97 -6.47
C LYS A 150 9.78 10.26 -5.67
N PRO A 151 8.53 10.61 -5.31
CA PRO A 151 8.29 11.70 -4.37
C PRO A 151 8.91 11.41 -3.00
N ASP A 152 8.98 12.45 -2.18
CA ASP A 152 9.43 12.32 -0.80
C ASP A 152 8.60 11.28 -0.03
N ARG A 153 9.30 10.39 0.68
CA ARG A 153 8.73 9.25 1.45
C ARG A 153 8.03 8.16 0.61
N CYS A 154 8.04 8.24 -0.72
CA CYS A 154 7.50 7.18 -1.57
C CYS A 154 8.54 6.10 -1.88
N HIS A 155 8.11 4.84 -1.83
CA HIS A 155 8.92 3.66 -2.13
C HIS A 155 8.11 2.70 -3.00
N HIS A 156 8.78 2.07 -3.96
CA HIS A 156 8.17 1.01 -4.75
C HIS A 156 8.04 -0.25 -3.89
N CYS A 157 6.86 -0.82 -3.83
CA CYS A 157 6.59 -2.08 -3.14
C CYS A 157 6.51 -3.20 -4.16
N SER A 158 7.47 -4.12 -4.15
CA SER A 158 7.47 -5.25 -5.10
C SER A 158 6.33 -6.24 -4.87
N ALA A 159 5.74 -6.28 -3.67
CA ALA A 159 4.58 -7.12 -3.39
C ALA A 159 3.30 -6.53 -3.98
N CYS A 160 3.21 -5.19 -4.02
CA CYS A 160 2.08 -4.46 -4.61
C CYS A 160 2.28 -4.12 -6.08
N ASP A 161 3.51 -4.19 -6.58
CA ASP A 161 3.93 -3.82 -7.94
C ASP A 161 3.60 -2.36 -8.31
N MET A 162 3.73 -1.44 -7.35
CA MET A 162 3.53 0.01 -7.49
C MET A 162 4.55 0.81 -6.69
#